data_AF-A0A6A5TF48-F1
#
_entry.id   AF-A0A6A5TF48-F1
#
_cell.length_a   1.000
_cell.length_b   1.000
_cell.length_c   1.000
_cell.angle_alpha   90.00
_cell.angle_beta   90.00
_cell.angle_gamma   90.00
#
_symmetry.space_group_name_H-M   'P 1'
#
loop_
_entity.id
_entity.type
_entity.pdbx_description
1 polymer ?
#
loop_
_entity_poly.entity_id
_entity_poly.type
_entity_poly.pdbx_seq_one_letter_code
_entity_poly.pdbx_strand_id
1 'polypeptide(L)'
;MVSIALALLATFITYTLLRDPLGGIPGPFWAPFSRLWMVHHSRAGNMHTTMIGLHAKNGYLVRPAPNEVYISDSSAIKIIYGAGTKVQNSYWYSVWQDHRKFDLFGRRDEEIPGQHRRLISNIYSKGPVEKVGAVLVPLPRSAW
;
A
#
# COMPACT_ATOMS: atom_id res chain seq x y z
N MET A 1 9.86 -5.82 39.73
CA MET A 1 9.34 -6.27 38.42
C MET A 1 8.72 -5.13 37.62
N VAL A 2 7.78 -4.35 38.18
CA VAL A 2 7.14 -3.21 37.50
C VAL A 2 8.13 -2.14 37.03
N SER A 3 9.10 -1.76 37.87
CA SER A 3 10.12 -0.75 37.54
C SER A 3 11.03 -1.18 36.39
N ILE A 4 11.33 -2.48 36.30
CA ILE A 4 12.15 -3.06 35.20
C ILE A 4 11.35 -3.02 33.90
N ALA A 5 10.07 -3.39 33.94
CA ALA A 5 9.19 -3.31 32.78
C ALA A 5 9.05 -1.87 32.25
N LEU A 6 8.89 -0.88 33.15
CA LEU A 6 8.85 0.54 32.79
C LEU A 6 10.16 1.01 32.17
N ALA A 7 11.32 0.60 32.72
CA ALA A 7 12.63 0.96 32.17
C ALA A 7 12.84 0.36 30.77
N LEU A 8 12.45 -0.90 30.56
CA LEU A 8 12.53 -1.55 29.25
C LEU A 8 11.60 -0.90 28.23
N LEU A 9 10.38 -0.54 28.63
CA LEU A 9 9.43 0.16 27.77
C LEU A 9 9.95 1.55 27.37
N ALA A 10 10.48 2.32 28.32
CA ALA A 10 11.05 3.64 28.05
C ALA A 10 12.28 3.56 27.13
N THR A 11 13.13 2.55 27.34
CA THR A 11 14.29 2.30 26.47
C THR A 11 13.86 1.91 25.06
N PHE A 12 12.83 1.05 24.93
CA PHE A 12 12.27 0.67 23.64
C PHE A 12 11.69 1.88 22.89
N ILE A 13 10.87 2.70 23.57
CA ILE A 13 10.27 3.88 22.96
C ILE A 13 11.33 4.87 22.48
N THR A 14 12.31 5.18 23.32
CA THR A 14 13.38 6.13 22.96
C THR A 14 14.26 5.57 21.84
N TYR A 15 14.62 4.29 21.88
CA TYR A 15 15.38 3.63 20.82
C TYR A 15 14.64 3.64 19.49
N THR A 16 13.34 3.31 19.49
CA THR A 16 12.51 3.33 18.28
C THR A 16 12.41 4.73 17.71
N LEU A 17 12.11 5.75 18.52
CA LEU A 17 11.97 7.13 18.05
C LEU A 17 13.29 7.74 17.55
N LEU A 18 14.41 7.44 18.22
CA LEU A 18 15.73 7.98 17.84
C LEU A 18 16.28 7.34 16.56
N ARG A 19 15.96 6.07 16.31
CA ARG A 19 16.39 5.35 15.10
C ARG A 19 15.36 5.35 13.99
N ASP A 20 14.31 6.16 14.12
CA ASP A 20 13.23 6.20 13.16
C ASP A 20 13.57 7.09 11.95
N PRO A 21 13.85 6.53 10.77
CA PRO A 21 14.11 7.35 9.58
C PRO A 21 12.84 8.12 9.13
N LEU A 22 11.66 7.73 9.61
CA LEU A 22 10.37 8.34 9.28
C LEU A 22 9.80 9.17 10.43
N GLY A 23 10.62 9.51 11.44
CA GLY A 23 10.21 10.28 12.62
C GLY A 23 9.74 11.71 12.31
N GLY A 24 10.16 12.29 11.18
CA GLY A 24 9.73 13.63 10.74
C GLY A 24 8.35 13.67 10.07
N ILE A 25 7.72 12.52 9.81
CA ILE A 25 6.44 12.47 9.10
C ILE A 25 5.30 12.49 10.13
N PRO A 26 4.37 13.46 10.02
CA PRO A 26 3.29 13.58 10.99
C PRO A 26 2.29 12.41 10.86
N GLY A 27 1.74 11.96 11.99
CA GLY A 27 0.84 10.81 12.01
C GLY A 27 0.16 10.58 13.37
N PRO A 28 -0.65 9.53 13.50
CA PRO A 28 -1.25 9.11 14.76
C PRO A 28 -0.14 8.73 15.76
N PHE A 29 -0.36 9.00 17.05
CA PHE A 29 0.62 8.73 18.11
C PHE A 29 1.15 7.28 18.12
N TRP A 30 0.30 6.31 17.77
CA TRP A 30 0.64 4.89 17.76
C TRP A 30 1.35 4.41 16.49
N ALA A 31 1.39 5.24 15.45
CA ALA A 31 1.90 4.85 14.14
C ALA A 31 3.39 4.50 14.11
N PRO A 32 4.29 5.15 14.88
CA PRO A 32 5.70 4.73 14.92
C PRO A 32 5.90 3.35 15.56
N PHE A 33 5.00 2.92 16.43
CA PHE A 33 5.18 1.72 17.25
C PHE A 33 4.46 0.49 16.70
N SER A 34 3.28 0.66 16.11
CA SER A 34 2.47 -0.48 15.69
C SER A 34 1.47 -0.19 14.58
N ARG A 35 1.10 -1.23 13.84
CA ARG A 35 0.01 -1.23 12.85
C ARG A 35 -1.39 -1.31 13.50
N LEU A 36 -1.47 -1.42 14.82
CA LEU A 36 -2.74 -1.54 15.56
C LEU A 36 -3.74 -0.43 15.24
N TRP A 37 -3.26 0.80 15.03
CA TRP A 37 -4.11 1.92 14.64
C TRP A 37 -4.83 1.65 13.31
N MET A 38 -4.10 1.15 12.30
CA MET A 38 -4.69 0.75 11.03
C MET A 38 -5.67 -0.39 11.22
N VAL A 39 -5.29 -1.45 11.95
CA VAL A 39 -6.17 -2.62 12.18
C VAL A 39 -7.49 -2.20 12.83
N HIS A 40 -7.44 -1.30 13.80
CA HIS A 40 -8.63 -0.77 14.46
C HIS A 40 -9.58 -0.06 13.47
N HIS A 41 -9.06 0.86 12.64
CA HIS A 41 -9.89 1.58 11.67
C HIS A 41 -10.30 0.75 10.45
N SER A 42 -9.50 -0.24 10.06
CA SER A 42 -9.92 -1.24 9.07
C SER A 42 -11.07 -2.08 9.60
N ARG A 43 -11.02 -2.53 10.85
CA ARG A 43 -12.11 -3.31 11.49
C ARG A 43 -13.38 -2.48 11.68
N ALA A 44 -13.23 -1.18 11.98
CA ALA A 44 -14.37 -0.27 12.11
C ALA A 44 -14.95 0.20 10.76
N GLY A 45 -14.30 -0.11 9.62
CA GLY A 45 -14.76 0.27 8.28
C GLY A 45 -14.59 1.76 7.95
N ASN A 46 -13.98 2.56 8.83
CA ASN A 46 -13.89 4.02 8.69
C ASN A 46 -12.49 4.50 8.28
N MET A 47 -11.65 3.61 7.75
CA MET A 47 -10.26 3.93 7.40
C MET A 47 -10.15 5.02 6.33
N HIS A 48 -11.03 5.02 5.32
CA HIS A 48 -11.04 5.98 4.24
C HIS A 48 -11.33 7.41 4.73
N THR A 49 -12.40 7.62 5.50
CA THR A 49 -12.73 8.93 6.09
C THR A 49 -11.64 9.41 7.04
N THR A 50 -11.08 8.49 7.83
CA THR A 50 -10.03 8.82 8.80
C THR A 50 -8.76 9.27 8.08
N MET A 51 -8.38 8.58 7.00
CA MET A 51 -7.21 8.93 6.21
C MET A 51 -7.36 10.31 5.54
N ILE A 52 -8.55 10.61 4.99
CA ILE A 52 -8.85 11.93 4.43
C ILE A 52 -8.71 13.01 5.49
N GLY A 53 -9.30 12.81 6.67
CA GLY A 53 -9.20 13.75 7.78
C GLY A 53 -7.77 13.93 8.29
N LEU A 54 -6.95 12.88 8.22
CA LEU A 54 -5.55 12.92 8.63
C LEU A 54 -4.70 13.70 7.62
N HIS A 55 -4.90 13.50 6.33
CA HIS A 55 -4.26 14.33 5.29
C HIS A 55 -4.72 15.79 5.33
N ALA A 56 -5.99 16.05 5.66
CA ALA A 56 -6.49 17.42 5.82
C ALA A 56 -5.80 18.17 6.98
N LYS A 57 -5.41 17.46 8.03
CA LYS A 57 -4.74 18.04 9.22
C LYS A 57 -3.22 18.11 9.09
N ASN A 58 -2.62 17.07 8.52
CA ASN A 58 -1.18 16.83 8.56
C ASN A 58 -0.49 17.13 7.21
N GLY A 59 -1.27 17.40 6.16
CA GLY A 59 -0.79 17.71 4.82
C GLY A 59 -0.60 16.48 3.93
N TYR A 60 0.32 16.62 2.97
CA TYR A 60 0.48 15.63 1.90
C TYR A 60 1.09 14.30 2.33
N LEU A 61 1.86 14.30 3.41
CA LEU A 61 2.55 13.12 3.92
C LEU A 61 2.01 12.74 5.28
N VAL A 62 1.58 11.49 5.40
CA VAL A 62 1.02 10.94 6.63
C VAL A 62 1.61 9.57 6.88
N ARG A 63 1.96 9.28 8.13
CA ARG A 63 2.46 7.97 8.53
C ARG A 63 1.44 7.25 9.41
N PRO A 64 0.65 6.29 8.88
CA PRO A 64 -0.31 5.52 9.68
C PRO A 64 0.28 4.25 10.31
N ALA A 65 1.48 3.83 9.91
CA ALA A 65 2.15 2.63 10.43
C ALA A 65 3.69 2.79 10.44
N PRO A 66 4.43 1.90 11.14
CA PRO A 66 5.86 2.11 11.38
C PRO A 66 6.69 2.18 10.10
N ASN A 67 6.35 1.37 9.09
CA ASN A 67 7.10 1.28 7.84
C ASN A 67 6.23 1.64 6.63
N GLU A 68 5.23 2.51 6.81
CA GLU A 68 4.28 2.86 5.75
C GLU A 68 3.97 4.35 5.76
N VAL A 69 4.05 4.97 4.59
CA VAL A 69 3.78 6.39 4.39
C VAL A 69 2.74 6.54 3.30
N TYR A 70 1.75 7.37 3.56
CA TYR A 70 0.66 7.69 2.67
C TYR A 70 0.92 9.08 2.10
N ILE A 71 0.75 9.19 0.79
CA ILE A 71 1.09 10.38 0.03
C ILE A 71 -0.15 10.79 -0.74
N SER A 72 -0.62 12.01 -0.53
CA SER A 72 -1.76 12.59 -1.25
C SER A 72 -1.37 13.60 -2.33
N ASP A 73 -0.06 13.81 -2.55
CA ASP A 73 0.45 14.68 -3.61
C ASP A 73 0.37 14.00 -4.99
N SER A 74 -0.21 14.70 -5.96
CA SER A 74 -0.32 14.24 -7.35
C SER A 74 1.05 14.15 -8.04
N SER A 75 2.02 14.95 -7.61
CA SER A 75 3.38 14.93 -8.18
C SER A 75 4.09 13.60 -7.92
N ALA A 76 3.79 12.96 -6.78
CA ALA A 76 4.37 11.68 -6.37
C ALA A 76 3.93 10.52 -7.26
N ILE A 77 2.77 10.61 -7.93
CA ILE A 77 2.27 9.55 -8.81
C ILE A 77 3.28 9.26 -9.93
N LYS A 78 3.83 10.31 -10.55
CA LYS A 78 4.82 10.15 -11.62
C LYS A 78 6.14 9.60 -11.10
N ILE A 79 6.50 9.89 -9.86
CA ILE A 79 7.75 9.42 -9.23
C ILE A 79 7.64 7.94 -8.85
N ILE A 80 6.47 7.49 -8.39
CA ILE A 80 6.25 6.12 -7.91
C ILE A 80 5.86 5.18 -9.04
N TYR A 81 4.99 5.63 -9.95
CA TYR A 81 4.41 4.82 -11.02
C TYR A 81 4.85 5.22 -12.43
N GLY A 82 5.79 6.16 -12.55
CA GLY A 82 6.32 6.60 -13.84
C GLY A 82 7.03 5.50 -14.62
N ALA A 83 7.12 5.68 -15.94
CA ALA A 83 7.89 4.76 -16.77
C ALA A 83 9.38 4.82 -16.40
N GLY A 84 9.97 3.66 -16.08
CA GLY A 84 11.39 3.55 -15.70
C GLY A 84 11.70 3.79 -14.22
N THR A 85 10.69 3.87 -13.36
CA THR A 85 10.88 4.00 -11.91
C THR A 85 11.35 2.68 -11.31
N LYS A 86 12.45 2.70 -10.55
CA LYS A 86 12.98 1.52 -9.84
C LYS A 86 12.24 1.20 -8.53
N VAL A 87 11.02 1.71 -8.38
CA VAL A 87 10.23 1.52 -7.16
C VAL A 87 9.62 0.12 -7.23
N GLN A 88 10.11 -0.75 -6.37
CA GLN A 88 9.60 -2.10 -6.24
C GLN A 88 8.28 -2.12 -5.47
N ASN A 89 7.43 -3.10 -5.79
CA ASN A 89 6.25 -3.37 -4.99
C ASN A 89 6.66 -3.62 -3.52
N SER A 90 5.88 -3.08 -2.58
CA SER A 90 6.17 -3.24 -1.17
C SER A 90 5.90 -4.67 -0.68
N TYR A 91 6.40 -5.01 0.51
CA TYR A 91 6.11 -6.31 1.14
C TYR A 91 4.61 -6.55 1.32
N TRP A 92 3.78 -5.49 1.40
CA TRP A 92 2.33 -5.60 1.50
C TRP A 92 1.71 -6.49 0.41
N TYR A 93 2.29 -6.47 -0.80
CA TYR A 93 1.82 -7.28 -1.92
C TYR A 93 2.10 -8.78 -1.78
N SER A 94 3.00 -9.19 -0.87
CA SER A 94 3.30 -10.62 -0.65
C SER A 94 2.09 -11.39 -0.11
N VAL A 95 1.15 -10.71 0.56
CA VAL A 95 -0.09 -11.32 1.06
C VAL A 95 -0.89 -11.95 -0.08
N TRP A 96 -0.79 -11.40 -1.29
CA TRP A 96 -1.50 -11.91 -2.45
C TRP A 96 -0.74 -12.99 -3.22
N GLN A 97 0.55 -13.20 -2.96
CA GLN A 97 1.33 -14.18 -3.73
C GLN A 97 0.93 -15.62 -3.41
N ASP A 98 0.53 -15.89 -2.17
CA ASP A 98 0.16 -17.23 -1.68
C ASP A 98 1.12 -18.33 -2.22
N HIS A 99 0.62 -19.51 -2.59
CA HIS A 99 1.43 -20.64 -3.08
C HIS A 99 1.76 -20.54 -4.59
N ARG A 100 1.45 -19.40 -5.23
CA ARG A 100 1.58 -19.26 -6.68
C ARG A 100 3.05 -19.05 -7.04
N LYS A 101 3.60 -19.98 -7.83
CA LYS A 101 4.96 -19.87 -8.39
C LYS A 101 5.12 -18.61 -9.27
N PHE A 102 4.03 -18.10 -9.81
CA PHE A 102 4.01 -16.95 -10.71
C PHE A 102 2.83 -16.03 -10.42
N ASP A 103 3.11 -14.74 -10.20
CA ASP A 103 2.12 -13.69 -10.04
C ASP A 103 2.67 -12.36 -10.59
N LEU A 104 1.84 -11.64 -11.34
CA LEU A 104 2.15 -10.32 -11.90
C LEU A 104 1.90 -9.19 -10.90
N PHE A 105 1.03 -9.41 -9.92
CA PHE A 105 0.61 -8.39 -8.95
C PHE A 105 1.46 -8.41 -7.69
N GLY A 106 1.67 -9.59 -7.12
CA GLY A 106 2.37 -9.76 -5.86
C GLY A 106 3.90 -9.72 -5.95
N ARG A 107 4.47 -9.86 -7.15
CA ARG A 107 5.93 -9.96 -7.35
C ARG A 107 6.61 -8.61 -7.18
N ARG A 108 7.78 -8.62 -6.52
CA ARG A 108 8.57 -7.44 -6.18
C ARG A 108 9.74 -7.16 -7.13
N ASP A 109 10.19 -8.19 -7.88
CA ASP A 109 11.24 -8.04 -8.89
C ASP A 109 10.70 -7.47 -10.20
N GLU A 110 11.38 -6.46 -10.72
CA GLU A 110 10.93 -5.62 -11.84
C GLU A 110 11.23 -6.24 -13.23
N GLU A 111 12.19 -7.16 -13.31
CA GLU A 111 12.73 -7.68 -14.57
C GLU A 111 11.77 -8.62 -15.31
N ILE A 112 11.02 -9.44 -14.58
CA ILE A 112 10.09 -10.44 -15.15
C ILE A 112 8.72 -9.85 -15.50
N PRO A 113 8.12 -8.93 -14.71
CA PRO A 113 6.87 -8.26 -15.07
C PRO A 113 6.92 -7.50 -16.40
N GLY A 114 8.06 -6.92 -16.77
CA GLY A 114 8.22 -6.20 -18.04
C GLY A 114 8.03 -7.10 -19.27
N GLN A 115 8.64 -8.28 -19.25
CA GLN A 115 8.52 -9.27 -20.34
C GLN A 115 7.09 -9.81 -20.44
N HIS A 116 6.47 -10.12 -19.30
CA HIS A 116 5.10 -10.64 -19.30
C HIS A 116 4.07 -9.58 -19.67
N ARG A 117 4.25 -8.32 -19.24
CA ARG A 117 3.39 -7.20 -19.68
C ARG A 117 3.40 -7.04 -21.19
N ARG A 118 4.56 -7.21 -21.85
CA ARG A 118 4.67 -7.21 -23.32
C ARG A 118 3.91 -8.36 -23.98
N LEU A 119 3.84 -9.53 -23.34
CA LEU A 119 3.10 -10.68 -23.87
C LEU A 119 1.58 -10.46 -23.79
N ILE A 120 1.09 -9.90 -22.68
CA ILE A 120 -0.36 -9.69 -22.46
C ILE A 120 -0.89 -8.40 -23.07
N SER A 121 -0.04 -7.38 -23.34
CA SER A 121 -0.50 -6.07 -23.81
C SER A 121 -1.28 -6.14 -25.12
N ASN A 122 -0.92 -7.08 -26.00
CA ASN A 122 -1.61 -7.27 -27.27
C ASN A 122 -3.05 -7.76 -27.10
N ILE A 123 -3.32 -8.58 -26.08
CA ILE A 123 -4.66 -9.12 -25.78
C ILE A 123 -5.58 -8.02 -25.23
N TYR A 124 -5.03 -7.08 -24.46
CA TYR A 124 -5.77 -5.93 -23.94
C TYR A 124 -5.80 -4.72 -24.90
N SER A 125 -5.34 -4.88 -26.13
CA SER A 125 -5.49 -3.83 -27.15
C SER A 125 -6.95 -3.71 -27.59
N LYS A 126 -7.34 -2.58 -28.17
CA LYS A 126 -8.75 -2.29 -28.52
C LYS A 126 -9.40 -3.39 -29.35
N GLY A 127 -8.68 -3.92 -30.35
CA GLY A 127 -9.24 -4.89 -31.31
C GLY A 127 -9.72 -6.19 -30.66
N PRO A 128 -8.88 -6.93 -29.92
CA PRO A 128 -9.30 -8.14 -29.23
C PRO A 128 -10.38 -7.88 -28.16
N VAL A 129 -10.32 -6.77 -27.42
CA VAL A 129 -11.32 -6.43 -26.40
C VAL A 129 -12.70 -6.20 -27.02
N GLU A 130 -12.77 -5.53 -28.17
CA GLU A 130 -14.03 -5.30 -28.90
C GLU A 130 -14.64 -6.62 -29.40
N LYS A 131 -13.81 -7.55 -29.88
CA LYS A 131 -14.25 -8.90 -30.27
C LYS A 131 -14.79 -9.71 -29.10
N VAL A 132 -14.16 -9.62 -27.92
CA VAL A 132 -14.67 -10.28 -26.71
C VAL A 132 -15.97 -9.63 -26.24
N GLY A 133 -16.07 -8.30 -26.29
CA GLY A 133 -17.29 -7.57 -25.95
C GLY A 133 -18.49 -7.95 -26.82
N ALA A 134 -18.27 -8.27 -28.11
CA ALA A 134 -19.31 -8.76 -29.00
C ALA A 134 -19.82 -10.18 -28.65
N VAL A 135 -19.04 -10.97 -27.90
CA VAL A 135 -19.38 -12.34 -27.49
C VAL A 135 -19.97 -12.38 -26.07
N LEU A 136 -19.65 -11.39 -25.23
CA LEU A 136 -20.16 -11.32 -23.87
C LEU A 136 -21.65 -10.98 -23.86
N VAL A 137 -22.47 -11.93 -23.39
CA VAL A 137 -23.86 -11.67 -23.05
C VAL A 137 -23.89 -10.68 -21.88
N PRO A 138 -24.58 -9.53 -22.01
CA PRO A 138 -24.68 -8.58 -20.90
C PRO A 138 -25.36 -9.27 -19.72
N LEU A 139 -24.69 -9.26 -18.57
CA LEU A 139 -25.27 -9.81 -17.35
C LEU A 139 -26.57 -9.05 -17.03
N PRO A 140 -27.64 -9.76 -16.61
CA PRO A 140 -28.90 -9.12 -16.29
C PRO A 140 -28.69 -8.09 -15.18
N ARG A 141 -29.41 -6.97 -15.25
CA ARG A 141 -29.30 -5.88 -14.25
C ARG A 141 -29.60 -6.32 -12.81
N SER A 142 -30.17 -7.51 -12.61
CA SER A 142 -30.41 -8.14 -11.31
C SER A 142 -29.18 -8.78 -10.67
N ALA A 143 -28.04 -8.82 -11.36
CA ALA A 143 -26.79 -9.41 -10.88
C ALA A 143 -25.93 -8.43 -10.05
N TRP A 144 -26.39 -7.18 -9.87
CA TRP A 144 -25.68 -6.10 -9.16
C TRP A 144 -26.61 -5.43 -8.15
#